data_AF-V9FIX6-F1
#
_entry.id   AF-V9FIX6-F1
#
_cell.length_a   1.000
_cell.length_b   1.000
_cell.length_c   1.000
_cell.angle_alpha   90.00
_cell.angle_beta   90.00
_cell.angle_gamma   90.00
#
_symmetry.space_group_name_H-M   'P 1'
#
loop_
_entity.id
_entity.type
_entity.pdbx_description
1 polymer ?
#
loop_
_entity_poly.entity_id
_entity_poly.type
_entity_poly.pdbx_seq_one_letter_code
_entity_poly.pdbx_strand_id
1 'polypeptide(L)'
;MATDLLQTYYEWANATEIKVLDWVDPDGGWKVHPMADYPLADFASVLAICVGYILFVVFGSALMKLGIPAIKTSPIQFIYNPIQVIACSYMFMETAIQAYRNGYSPAPCNAFKADDPVMGNVLYFFYLSKMLDLCDTVFIVVGKKWRQLSFLHVYHHLSVLIIYYIVFRVAQDGDSYASVVLNGFVHTIMYTYYFVSAHTRDIWWKRYLTLIQLIQFVTMNVQGYFMYSRRCPGMPPMIPLIYLVYVQSLFWLFVNFYVRSYVLAPKKVSTAKKSL
;
A
#
# COMPACT_ATOMS: atom_id res chain seq x y z
N MET A 1 9.08 10.20 34.24
CA MET A 1 8.97 8.77 33.89
C MET A 1 8.37 8.56 32.49
N ALA A 2 7.11 8.91 32.22
CA ALA A 2 6.52 8.72 30.88
C ALA A 2 7.18 9.59 29.79
N THR A 3 7.52 10.84 30.12
CA THR A 3 8.30 11.75 29.26
C THR A 3 9.68 11.21 28.93
N ASP A 4 10.36 10.65 29.94
CA ASP A 4 11.74 10.15 29.79
C ASP A 4 11.78 8.88 28.93
N LEU A 5 10.76 8.01 29.10
CA LEU A 5 10.58 6.83 28.23
C LEU A 5 10.28 7.23 26.79
N LEU A 6 9.42 8.23 26.58
CA LEU A 6 9.10 8.73 25.25
C LEU A 6 10.34 9.33 24.58
N GLN A 7 11.13 10.11 25.31
CA GLN A 7 12.38 10.67 24.82
C GLN A 7 13.37 9.56 24.44
N THR A 8 13.57 8.57 25.33
CA THR A 8 14.46 7.43 25.07
C THR A 8 14.02 6.65 23.82
N TYR A 9 12.71 6.51 23.60
CA TYR A 9 12.15 5.89 22.41
C TYR A 9 12.51 6.66 21.13
N TYR A 10 12.33 7.99 21.12
CA TYR A 10 12.70 8.82 19.98
C TYR A 10 14.20 8.81 19.70
N GLU A 11 15.04 8.86 20.74
CA GLU A 11 16.50 8.77 20.60
C GLU A 11 16.93 7.45 19.92
N TRP A 12 16.38 6.32 20.39
CA TRP A 12 16.64 5.02 19.78
C TRP A 12 16.08 4.93 18.35
N ALA A 13 14.85 5.43 18.12
CA ALA A 13 14.20 5.37 16.83
C ALA A 13 14.95 6.19 15.78
N ASN A 14 15.40 7.40 16.13
CA ASN A 14 16.19 8.27 15.26
C ASN A 14 17.55 7.62 14.93
N ALA A 15 18.23 7.04 15.92
CA ALA A 15 19.49 6.34 15.68
C ALA A 15 19.31 5.09 14.79
N THR A 16 18.16 4.43 14.88
CA THR A 16 17.82 3.27 14.05
C THR A 16 17.47 3.71 12.63
N GLU A 17 16.71 4.79 12.49
CA GLU A 17 16.36 5.39 11.20
C GLU A 17 17.61 5.70 10.38
N ILE A 18 18.59 6.42 10.97
CA ILE A 18 19.84 6.78 10.28
C ILE A 18 20.54 5.52 9.75
N LYS A 19 20.63 4.44 10.54
CA LYS A 19 21.24 3.18 10.10
C LYS A 19 20.50 2.54 8.93
N VAL A 20 19.16 2.59 8.95
CA VAL A 20 18.33 2.05 7.86
C VAL A 20 18.52 2.89 6.60
N LEU A 21 18.45 4.21 6.71
CA LEU A 21 18.58 5.11 5.56
C LEU A 21 19.99 5.07 4.95
N ASP A 22 21.05 5.03 5.76
CA ASP A 22 22.43 4.86 5.27
C ASP A 22 22.66 3.47 4.64
N TRP A 23 21.92 2.44 5.05
CA TRP A 23 21.96 1.13 4.40
C TRP A 23 21.25 1.13 3.04
N VAL A 24 20.11 1.81 2.94
CA VAL A 24 19.30 1.89 1.71
C VAL A 24 19.93 2.82 0.68
N ASP A 25 20.43 3.97 1.13
CA ASP A 25 21.04 5.03 0.35
C ASP A 25 22.41 5.44 0.94
N PRO A 26 23.47 4.66 0.64
CA PRO A 26 24.82 4.91 1.14
C PRO A 26 25.42 6.24 0.65
N ASP A 27 24.93 6.78 -0.46
CA ASP A 27 25.40 8.04 -1.04
C ASP A 27 24.84 9.26 -0.29
N GLY A 28 23.86 9.06 0.60
CA GLY A 28 23.35 10.07 1.51
C GLY A 28 22.41 11.09 0.89
N GLY A 29 21.80 10.79 -0.26
CA GLY A 29 20.77 11.63 -0.89
C GLY A 29 19.55 11.86 0.01
N TRP A 30 19.24 10.92 0.91
CA TRP A 30 18.18 11.07 1.90
C TRP A 30 18.37 12.26 2.86
N LYS A 31 19.60 12.76 3.03
CA LYS A 31 19.92 13.87 3.95
C LYS A 31 19.50 15.23 3.41
N VAL A 32 19.34 15.37 2.10
CA VAL A 32 18.89 16.61 1.45
C VAL A 32 17.39 16.62 1.17
N HIS A 33 16.66 15.62 1.65
CA HIS A 33 15.24 15.45 1.39
C HIS A 33 14.42 16.63 1.99
N PRO A 34 13.75 17.46 1.17
CA PRO A 34 13.15 18.71 1.63
C PRO A 34 11.89 18.53 2.50
N MET A 35 11.29 17.34 2.47
CA MET A 35 10.08 17.02 3.23
C MET A 35 10.37 16.05 4.41
N ALA A 36 11.62 16.01 4.90
CA ALA A 36 12.01 15.07 5.95
C ALA A 36 11.29 15.35 7.27
N ASP A 37 10.99 16.62 7.54
CA ASP A 37 10.30 17.08 8.76
C ASP A 37 8.76 17.06 8.63
N TYR A 38 8.22 16.47 7.56
CA TYR A 38 6.77 16.38 7.40
C TYR A 38 6.15 15.50 8.49
N PRO A 39 4.89 15.75 8.89
CA PRO A 39 4.22 14.94 9.90
C PRO A 39 4.26 13.44 9.57
N LEU A 40 4.56 12.60 10.56
CA LEU A 40 4.61 11.15 10.42
C LEU A 40 5.65 10.66 9.39
N ALA A 41 6.59 11.50 8.96
CA ALA A 41 7.70 11.14 8.08
C ALA A 41 8.89 10.51 8.83
N ASP A 42 8.78 10.29 10.14
CA ASP A 42 9.82 9.73 10.99
C ASP A 42 9.58 8.25 11.33
N PHE A 43 10.67 7.51 11.53
CA PHE A 43 10.63 6.09 11.86
C PHE A 43 9.86 5.80 13.15
N ALA A 44 9.95 6.69 14.15
CA ALA A 44 9.31 6.48 15.45
C ALA A 44 7.78 6.46 15.29
N SER A 45 7.22 7.39 14.52
CA SER A 45 5.80 7.42 14.18
C SER A 45 5.37 6.17 13.41
N VAL A 46 6.13 5.78 12.37
CA VAL A 46 5.81 4.60 11.55
C VAL A 46 5.83 3.32 12.36
N LEU A 47 6.85 3.14 13.19
CA LEU A 47 6.98 1.98 14.05
C LEU A 47 5.83 1.91 15.05
N ALA A 48 5.46 3.04 15.67
CA ALA A 48 4.34 3.10 16.60
C ALA A 48 3.01 2.71 15.91
N ILE A 49 2.79 3.19 14.68
CA ILE A 49 1.61 2.83 13.87
C ILE A 49 1.62 1.34 13.53
N CYS A 50 2.76 0.78 13.12
CA CYS A 50 2.90 -0.63 12.77
C CYS A 50 2.65 -1.54 13.98
N VAL A 51 3.23 -1.21 15.14
CA VAL A 51 3.00 -1.93 16.39
C VAL A 51 1.54 -1.81 16.80
N GLY A 52 0.96 -0.60 16.77
CA GLY A 52 -0.46 -0.38 17.05
C GLY A 52 -1.39 -1.18 16.14
N TYR A 53 -1.06 -1.26 14.84
CA TYR A 53 -1.78 -2.05 13.85
C TYR A 53 -1.76 -3.55 14.20
N ILE A 54 -0.59 -4.12 14.49
CA ILE A 54 -0.48 -5.54 14.88
C ILE A 54 -1.21 -5.81 16.19
N LEU A 55 -1.04 -4.95 17.20
CA LEU A 55 -1.77 -5.07 18.46
C LEU A 55 -3.28 -5.04 18.23
N PHE A 56 -3.78 -4.13 17.39
CA PHE A 56 -5.18 -4.08 17.02
C PHE A 56 -5.65 -5.36 16.33
N VAL A 57 -4.89 -5.88 15.37
CA VAL A 57 -5.24 -7.12 14.67
C VAL A 57 -5.30 -8.29 15.64
N VAL A 58 -4.35 -8.43 16.56
CA VAL A 58 -4.29 -9.54 17.52
C VAL A 58 -5.34 -9.39 18.61
N PHE A 59 -5.27 -8.31 19.39
CA PHE A 59 -6.15 -8.08 20.54
C PHE A 59 -7.57 -7.73 20.13
N GLY A 60 -7.74 -6.87 19.12
CA GLY A 60 -9.05 -6.53 18.58
C GLY A 60 -9.77 -7.77 18.03
N SER A 61 -9.07 -8.66 17.31
CA SER A 61 -9.68 -9.92 16.86
C SER A 61 -10.01 -10.85 18.02
N ALA A 62 -9.16 -10.95 19.04
CA ALA A 62 -9.42 -11.77 20.22
C ALA A 62 -10.67 -11.27 20.98
N LEU A 63 -10.75 -9.97 21.27
CA LEU A 63 -11.90 -9.35 21.94
C LEU A 63 -13.21 -9.54 21.17
N MET A 64 -13.21 -9.33 19.86
CA MET A 64 -14.40 -9.53 19.03
C MET A 64 -14.83 -11.02 18.96
N LYS A 65 -13.90 -11.96 19.13
CA LYS A 65 -14.20 -13.40 19.25
C LYS A 65 -14.73 -13.79 20.63
N LEU A 66 -14.42 -13.04 21.68
CA LEU A 66 -14.90 -13.28 23.05
C LEU A 66 -16.37 -12.89 23.30
N GLY A 67 -17.07 -12.35 22.29
CA GLY A 67 -18.53 -12.16 22.35
C GLY A 67 -19.01 -10.72 22.13
N ILE A 68 -18.11 -9.74 21.94
CA ILE A 68 -18.51 -8.36 21.61
C ILE A 68 -19.36 -8.34 20.34
N PRO A 69 -20.53 -7.65 20.29
CA PRO A 69 -21.36 -7.60 19.10
C PRO A 69 -20.63 -7.00 17.89
N ALA A 70 -20.94 -7.47 16.69
CA ALA A 70 -20.39 -6.86 15.48
C ALA A 70 -20.92 -5.44 15.30
N ILE A 71 -20.04 -4.49 14.98
CA ILE A 71 -20.42 -3.10 14.72
C ILE A 71 -20.85 -2.97 13.26
N LYS A 72 -22.00 -2.34 13.01
CA LYS A 72 -22.47 -2.07 11.65
C LYS A 72 -21.68 -0.92 11.04
N THR A 73 -20.60 -1.25 10.32
CA THR A 73 -19.70 -0.27 9.71
C THR A 73 -20.21 0.34 8.41
N SER A 74 -21.33 -0.16 7.84
CA SER A 74 -21.83 0.26 6.53
C SER A 74 -21.98 1.78 6.33
N PRO A 75 -22.52 2.57 7.30
CA PRO A 75 -22.62 4.03 7.14
C PRO A 75 -21.27 4.73 7.05
N ILE A 76 -20.28 4.27 7.82
CA ILE A 76 -18.92 4.82 7.79
C ILE A 76 -18.25 4.43 6.46
N GLN A 77 -18.41 3.18 6.04
CA GLN A 77 -17.89 2.69 4.75
C GLN A 77 -18.51 3.41 3.54
N PHE A 78 -19.75 3.91 3.67
CA PHE A 78 -20.40 4.73 2.65
C PHE A 78 -19.68 6.06 2.41
N ILE A 79 -19.04 6.62 3.44
CA ILE A 79 -18.26 7.87 3.33
C ILE A 79 -16.80 7.55 3.01
N TYR A 80 -16.23 6.53 3.64
CA TYR A 80 -14.84 6.12 3.48
C TYR A 80 -14.50 5.69 2.06
N ASN A 81 -15.31 4.84 1.43
CA ASN A 81 -14.98 4.31 0.10
C ASN A 81 -14.95 5.42 -0.98
N PRO A 82 -15.91 6.38 -1.04
CA PRO A 82 -15.80 7.52 -1.96
C PRO A 82 -14.58 8.42 -1.71
N ILE A 83 -14.23 8.67 -0.43
CA ILE A 83 -13.00 9.42 -0.10
C ILE A 83 -11.77 8.70 -0.66
N GLN A 84 -11.69 7.38 -0.49
CA GLN A 84 -10.62 6.57 -1.05
C GLN A 84 -10.59 6.61 -2.58
N VAL A 85 -11.74 6.54 -3.24
CA VAL A 85 -11.83 6.68 -4.71
C VAL A 85 -11.31 8.04 -5.16
N ILE A 86 -11.69 9.12 -4.49
CA ILE A 86 -11.25 10.48 -4.81
C ILE A 86 -9.75 10.61 -4.59
N ALA A 87 -9.23 10.17 -3.43
CA ALA A 87 -7.82 10.23 -3.10
C ALA A 87 -6.96 9.44 -4.09
N CYS A 88 -7.35 8.20 -4.42
CA CYS A 88 -6.63 7.36 -5.39
C CYS A 88 -6.67 7.95 -6.80
N SER A 89 -7.81 8.51 -7.21
CA SER A 89 -7.96 9.16 -8.51
C SER A 89 -7.10 10.42 -8.61
N TYR A 90 -7.08 11.23 -7.54
CA TYR A 90 -6.21 12.40 -7.45
C TYR A 90 -4.74 12.02 -7.59
N MET A 91 -4.26 11.04 -6.80
CA MET A 91 -2.87 10.57 -6.87
C MET A 91 -2.49 10.07 -8.25
N PHE A 92 -3.36 9.26 -8.87
CA PHE A 92 -3.17 8.77 -10.22
C PHE A 92 -3.03 9.91 -11.24
N MET A 93 -4.01 10.82 -11.25
CA MET A 93 -4.05 11.93 -12.21
C MET A 93 -2.90 12.91 -12.00
N GLU A 94 -2.65 13.32 -10.76
CA GLU A 94 -1.61 14.30 -10.44
C GLU A 94 -0.23 13.75 -10.77
N THR A 95 0.07 12.50 -10.38
CA THR A 95 1.36 11.86 -10.73
C THR A 95 1.54 11.75 -12.24
N ALA A 96 0.48 11.36 -12.97
CA ALA A 96 0.54 11.25 -14.44
C ALA A 96 0.75 12.62 -15.11
N ILE A 97 0.08 13.66 -14.63
CA ILE A 97 0.23 15.03 -15.13
C ILE A 97 1.64 15.56 -14.84
N GLN A 98 2.16 15.36 -13.63
CA GLN A 98 3.51 15.79 -13.27
C GLN A 98 4.58 15.05 -14.08
N ALA A 99 4.41 13.74 -14.29
CA ALA A 99 5.31 12.93 -15.11
C ALA A 99 5.34 13.47 -16.55
N TYR A 100 4.17 13.74 -17.13
CA TYR A 100 4.07 14.31 -18.48
C TYR A 100 4.70 15.71 -18.57
N ARG A 101 4.39 16.61 -17.63
CA ARG A 101 4.91 17.99 -17.63
C ARG A 101 6.42 18.07 -17.46
N ASN A 102 7.02 17.12 -16.76
CA ASN A 102 8.46 17.07 -16.49
C ASN A 102 9.21 16.10 -17.43
N GLY A 103 8.55 15.62 -18.49
CA GLY A 103 9.19 14.81 -19.53
C GLY A 103 9.61 13.41 -19.10
N TYR A 104 8.94 12.82 -18.11
CA TYR A 104 9.22 11.46 -17.68
C TYR A 104 8.80 10.46 -18.76
N SER A 105 9.67 9.49 -19.01
CA SER A 105 9.45 8.39 -19.94
C SER A 105 8.78 7.21 -19.22
N PRO A 106 7.87 6.48 -19.90
CA PRO A 106 7.41 5.17 -19.43
C PRO A 106 8.52 4.13 -19.30
N ALA A 107 9.66 4.33 -19.98
CA ALA A 107 10.84 3.51 -19.80
C ALA A 107 11.56 3.91 -18.50
N PRO A 108 12.01 2.94 -17.68
CA PRO A 108 12.72 3.25 -16.43
C PRO A 108 14.04 3.99 -16.65
N CYS A 109 14.51 4.59 -15.56
CA CYS A 109 15.63 5.53 -15.44
C CYS A 109 15.24 6.98 -15.76
N ASN A 110 14.11 7.40 -15.21
CA ASN A 110 13.74 8.81 -15.16
C ASN A 110 14.70 9.59 -14.26
N ALA A 111 14.86 10.89 -14.54
CA ALA A 111 15.70 11.75 -13.73
C ALA A 111 15.22 11.76 -12.27
N PHE A 112 16.16 11.59 -11.35
CA PHE A 112 15.90 11.58 -9.91
C PHE A 112 16.58 12.79 -9.26
N LYS A 113 15.80 13.59 -8.53
CA LYS A 113 16.30 14.73 -7.75
C LYS A 113 15.96 14.55 -6.28
N ALA A 114 16.98 14.51 -5.43
CA ALA A 114 16.78 14.26 -4.02
C ALA A 114 16.33 15.52 -3.25
N ASP A 115 16.89 16.67 -3.63
CA ASP A 115 16.75 17.98 -3.01
C ASP A 115 15.55 18.79 -3.53
N ASP A 116 15.21 18.63 -4.82
CA ASP A 116 14.06 19.26 -5.47
C ASP A 116 13.22 18.22 -6.24
N PRO A 117 12.54 17.30 -5.53
CA PRO A 117 11.82 16.20 -6.14
C PRO A 117 10.52 16.67 -6.78
N VAL A 118 10.31 16.32 -8.05
CA VAL A 118 9.06 16.61 -8.75
C VAL A 118 7.90 15.88 -8.08
N MET A 119 8.06 14.58 -7.80
CA MET A 119 6.99 13.72 -7.28
C MET A 119 6.81 13.79 -5.77
N GLY A 120 7.62 14.57 -5.06
CA GLY A 120 7.76 14.50 -3.61
C GLY A 120 6.43 14.66 -2.86
N ASN A 121 5.66 15.70 -3.18
CA ASN A 121 4.39 15.99 -2.53
C ASN A 121 3.33 14.90 -2.78
N VAL A 122 3.26 14.38 -4.01
CA VAL A 122 2.28 13.34 -4.35
C VAL A 122 2.66 12.02 -3.70
N LEU A 123 3.98 11.72 -3.63
CA LEU A 123 4.46 10.54 -2.94
C LEU A 123 4.22 10.62 -1.43
N TYR A 124 4.38 11.79 -0.81
CA TYR A 124 4.01 11.99 0.59
C TYR A 124 2.51 11.71 0.81
N PHE A 125 1.65 12.26 -0.05
CA PHE A 125 0.22 12.00 0.04
C PHE A 125 -0.12 10.51 -0.20
N PHE A 126 0.60 9.86 -1.10
CA PHE A 126 0.50 8.42 -1.34
C PHE A 126 0.93 7.60 -0.13
N TYR A 127 2.02 7.97 0.52
CA TYR A 127 2.47 7.37 1.78
C TYR A 127 1.42 7.50 2.87
N LEU A 128 0.85 8.69 3.08
CA LEU A 128 -0.25 8.90 4.03
C LEU A 128 -1.49 8.06 3.68
N SER A 129 -1.79 7.86 2.39
CA SER A 129 -2.89 6.99 1.96
C SER A 129 -2.75 5.56 2.47
N LYS A 130 -1.51 5.06 2.67
CA LYS A 130 -1.28 3.71 3.21
C LYS A 130 -1.63 3.59 4.69
N MET A 131 -1.51 4.69 5.44
CA MET A 131 -2.04 4.75 6.80
C MET A 131 -3.57 4.73 6.79
N LEU A 132 -4.20 5.47 5.85
CA LEU A 132 -5.65 5.46 5.67
C LEU A 132 -6.19 4.08 5.25
N ASP A 133 -5.42 3.33 4.45
CA ASP A 133 -5.73 1.96 4.04
C ASP A 133 -5.79 1.00 5.25
N LEU A 134 -5.13 1.31 6.38
CA LEU A 134 -5.23 0.47 7.60
C LEU A 134 -6.66 0.41 8.17
N CYS A 135 -7.49 1.43 7.90
CA CYS A 135 -8.90 1.46 8.30
C CYS A 135 -9.71 0.30 7.70
N ASP A 136 -9.32 -0.25 6.56
CA ASP A 136 -9.95 -1.46 6.00
C ASP A 136 -9.90 -2.63 6.99
N THR A 137 -8.76 -2.79 7.64
CA THR A 137 -8.57 -3.83 8.66
C THR A 137 -9.46 -3.57 9.87
N VAL A 138 -9.62 -2.31 10.27
CA VAL A 138 -10.54 -1.91 11.34
C VAL A 138 -11.97 -2.34 11.00
N PHE A 139 -12.46 -2.00 9.80
CA PHE A 139 -13.81 -2.40 9.37
C PHE A 139 -14.00 -3.91 9.30
N ILE A 140 -12.96 -4.64 8.91
CA ILE A 140 -12.98 -6.10 8.87
C ILE A 140 -13.11 -6.69 10.28
N VAL A 141 -12.27 -6.24 11.24
CA VAL A 141 -12.24 -6.77 12.61
C VAL A 141 -13.53 -6.43 13.36
N VAL A 142 -13.92 -5.15 13.40
CA VAL A 142 -15.11 -4.72 14.15
C VAL A 142 -16.42 -5.22 13.52
N GLY A 143 -16.42 -5.41 12.20
CA GLY A 143 -17.53 -6.00 11.45
C GLY A 143 -17.55 -7.54 11.47
N LYS A 144 -16.58 -8.20 12.14
CA LYS A 144 -16.40 -9.65 12.18
C LYS A 144 -16.33 -10.33 10.81
N LYS A 145 -15.76 -9.65 9.80
CA LYS A 145 -15.63 -10.15 8.43
C LYS A 145 -14.41 -11.05 8.28
N TRP A 146 -14.29 -12.10 9.11
CA TRP A 146 -13.09 -12.93 9.24
C TRP A 146 -12.55 -13.54 7.94
N ARG A 147 -13.43 -13.79 6.96
CA ARG A 147 -13.01 -14.28 5.63
C ARG A 147 -12.15 -13.26 4.87
N GLN A 148 -12.27 -11.97 5.18
CA GLN A 148 -11.48 -10.89 4.58
C GLN A 148 -10.15 -10.67 5.33
N LEU A 149 -10.08 -10.99 6.63
CA LEU A 149 -8.85 -10.88 7.44
C LEU A 149 -7.89 -12.05 7.15
N SER A 150 -7.29 -12.04 5.97
CA SER A 150 -6.34 -13.05 5.54
C SER A 150 -4.90 -12.67 5.87
N PHE A 151 -3.99 -13.64 5.84
CA PHE A 151 -2.54 -13.38 5.90
C PHE A 151 -2.10 -12.37 4.83
N LEU A 152 -2.58 -12.55 3.59
CA LEU A 152 -2.30 -11.64 2.47
C LEU A 152 -2.69 -10.19 2.80
N HIS A 153 -3.87 -9.99 3.39
CA HIS A 153 -4.36 -8.66 3.78
C HIS A 153 -3.42 -8.01 4.80
N VAL A 154 -3.18 -8.68 5.93
CA VAL A 154 -2.37 -8.13 7.03
C VAL A 154 -0.92 -7.93 6.60
N TYR A 155 -0.35 -8.89 5.88
CA TYR A 155 1.00 -8.80 5.31
C TYR A 155 1.11 -7.56 4.42
N HIS A 156 0.22 -7.42 3.44
CA HIS A 156 0.26 -6.32 2.48
C HIS A 156 0.13 -4.95 3.14
N HIS A 157 -0.90 -4.74 3.99
CA HIS A 157 -1.15 -3.44 4.61
C HIS A 157 -0.04 -3.02 5.58
N LEU A 158 0.59 -3.97 6.28
CA LEU A 158 1.74 -3.68 7.13
C LEU A 158 2.98 -3.37 6.29
N SER A 159 3.33 -4.26 5.35
CA SER A 159 4.57 -4.14 4.57
C SER A 159 4.54 -2.93 3.64
N VAL A 160 3.39 -2.61 3.03
CA VAL A 160 3.27 -1.46 2.12
C VAL A 160 3.52 -0.15 2.84
N LEU A 161 3.08 -0.01 4.09
CA LEU A 161 3.33 1.18 4.90
C LEU A 161 4.83 1.35 5.17
N ILE A 162 5.51 0.29 5.60
CA ILE A 162 6.95 0.31 5.88
C ILE A 162 7.75 0.60 4.61
N ILE A 163 7.41 -0.05 3.51
CA ILE A 163 8.12 0.11 2.24
C ILE A 163 7.94 1.53 1.70
N TYR A 164 6.72 2.07 1.71
CA TYR A 164 6.51 3.43 1.22
C TYR A 164 7.02 4.51 2.16
N TYR A 165 7.21 4.23 3.46
CA TYR A 165 8.02 5.08 4.32
C TYR A 165 9.48 5.14 3.84
N ILE A 166 10.11 3.99 3.55
CA ILE A 166 11.48 3.95 3.04
C ILE A 166 11.57 4.65 1.68
N VAL A 167 10.66 4.35 0.74
CA VAL A 167 10.60 4.98 -0.58
C VAL A 167 10.38 6.48 -0.46
N PHE A 168 9.51 6.93 0.45
CA PHE A 168 9.33 8.36 0.70
C PHE A 168 10.63 9.02 1.18
N ARG A 169 11.40 8.37 2.06
CA ARG A 169 12.63 8.97 2.62
C ARG A 169 13.82 9.02 1.68
N VAL A 170 13.90 8.10 0.72
CA VAL A 170 15.12 7.92 -0.10
C VAL A 170 14.88 7.89 -1.61
N ALA A 171 13.63 7.75 -2.06
CA ALA A 171 13.26 7.56 -3.46
C ALA A 171 12.00 8.37 -3.83
N GLN A 172 11.98 9.62 -3.41
CA GLN A 172 10.87 10.56 -3.52
C GLN A 172 10.60 11.13 -4.92
N ASP A 173 11.38 10.71 -5.91
CA ASP A 173 11.31 11.19 -7.29
C ASP A 173 11.63 10.08 -8.30
N GLY A 174 11.71 10.42 -9.58
CA GLY A 174 12.11 9.49 -10.63
C GLY A 174 11.10 8.34 -10.80
N ASP A 175 11.60 7.10 -10.91
CA ASP A 175 10.77 5.94 -11.28
C ASP A 175 9.73 5.50 -10.25
N SER A 176 9.76 6.05 -9.03
CA SER A 176 8.72 5.81 -8.02
C SER A 176 7.32 6.20 -8.51
N TYR A 177 7.23 7.19 -9.42
CA TYR A 177 5.98 7.69 -9.99
C TYR A 177 5.12 6.58 -10.61
N ALA A 178 5.74 5.62 -11.31
CA ALA A 178 5.01 4.58 -12.03
C ALA A 178 4.28 3.64 -11.06
N SER A 179 4.87 3.39 -9.88
CA SER A 179 4.24 2.62 -8.81
C SER A 179 2.99 3.33 -8.26
N VAL A 180 3.06 4.65 -8.11
CA VAL A 180 1.96 5.50 -7.63
C VAL A 180 0.83 5.54 -8.67
N VAL A 181 1.16 5.71 -9.95
CA VAL A 181 0.20 5.70 -11.05
C VAL A 181 -0.52 4.34 -11.13
N LEU A 182 0.24 3.24 -11.16
CA LEU A 182 -0.33 1.90 -11.26
C LEU A 182 -1.18 1.53 -10.04
N ASN A 183 -0.70 1.80 -8.82
CA ASN A 183 -1.46 1.54 -7.60
C ASN A 183 -2.70 2.45 -7.51
N GLY A 184 -2.57 3.74 -7.77
CA GLY A 184 -3.66 4.71 -7.74
C GLY A 184 -4.80 4.31 -8.69
N PHE A 185 -4.47 3.93 -9.92
CA PHE A 185 -5.45 3.45 -10.89
C PHE A 185 -6.20 2.21 -10.40
N VAL A 186 -5.47 1.18 -9.95
CA VAL A 186 -6.09 -0.07 -9.50
C VAL A 186 -6.88 0.12 -8.20
N HIS A 187 -6.39 0.94 -7.27
CA HIS A 187 -7.10 1.25 -6.03
C HIS A 187 -8.37 2.07 -6.29
N THR A 188 -8.38 2.99 -7.26
CA THR A 188 -9.61 3.68 -7.69
C THR A 188 -10.67 2.68 -8.13
N ILE A 189 -10.30 1.69 -8.95
CA ILE A 189 -11.21 0.61 -9.38
C ILE A 189 -11.64 -0.24 -8.19
N MET A 190 -10.70 -0.59 -7.30
CA MET A 190 -10.96 -1.44 -6.14
C MET A 190 -11.93 -0.80 -5.15
N TYR A 191 -11.71 0.46 -4.77
CA TYR A 191 -12.59 1.15 -3.84
C TYR A 191 -13.94 1.50 -4.46
N THR A 192 -14.00 1.71 -5.78
CA THR A 192 -15.27 1.81 -6.51
C THR A 192 -16.04 0.49 -6.41
N TYR A 193 -15.37 -0.65 -6.59
CA TYR A 193 -15.97 -1.96 -6.37
C TYR A 193 -16.46 -2.12 -4.92
N TYR A 194 -15.68 -1.71 -3.91
CA TYR A 194 -16.11 -1.78 -2.50
C TYR A 194 -17.33 -0.91 -2.23
N PHE A 195 -17.36 0.31 -2.75
CA PHE A 195 -18.51 1.21 -2.65
C PHE A 195 -19.77 0.60 -3.28
N VAL A 196 -19.67 0.06 -4.50
CA VAL A 196 -20.79 -0.58 -5.19
C VAL A 196 -21.25 -1.84 -4.43
N SER A 197 -20.31 -2.66 -3.94
CA SER A 197 -20.60 -3.91 -3.19
C SER A 197 -21.31 -3.69 -1.86
N ALA A 198 -21.22 -2.49 -1.30
CA ALA A 198 -22.00 -2.12 -0.12
C ALA A 198 -23.50 -1.97 -0.43
N HIS A 199 -23.87 -1.73 -1.71
CA HIS A 199 -25.23 -1.47 -2.16
C HIS A 199 -25.81 -2.60 -3.00
N THR A 200 -24.97 -3.40 -3.66
CA THR A 200 -25.39 -4.52 -4.52
C THR A 200 -24.67 -5.81 -4.13
N ARG A 201 -25.41 -6.92 -4.07
CA ARG A 201 -24.88 -8.22 -3.64
C ARG A 201 -24.26 -9.04 -4.77
N ASP A 202 -24.67 -8.80 -6.02
CA ASP A 202 -24.25 -9.57 -7.18
C ASP A 202 -23.34 -8.75 -8.09
N ILE A 203 -22.03 -8.86 -7.87
CA ILE A 203 -21.01 -8.23 -8.71
C ILE A 203 -20.25 -9.30 -9.49
N TRP A 204 -20.62 -9.46 -10.75
CA TRP A 204 -20.06 -10.47 -11.66
C TRP A 204 -18.58 -10.20 -12.02
N TRP A 205 -18.13 -8.95 -11.94
CA TRP A 205 -16.79 -8.54 -12.39
C TRP A 205 -15.70 -8.59 -11.31
N LYS A 206 -15.99 -9.16 -10.13
CA LYS A 206 -15.02 -9.36 -9.04
C LYS A 206 -13.75 -10.10 -9.49
N ARG A 207 -13.88 -11.08 -10.38
CA ARG A 207 -12.73 -11.83 -10.92
C ARG A 207 -11.80 -10.95 -11.76
N TYR A 208 -12.36 -10.01 -12.53
CA TYR A 208 -11.57 -9.09 -13.36
C TYR A 208 -10.78 -8.11 -12.51
N LEU A 209 -11.30 -7.72 -11.35
CA LEU A 209 -10.54 -6.90 -10.39
C LEU A 209 -9.26 -7.62 -9.93
N THR A 210 -9.35 -8.90 -9.58
CA THR A 210 -8.15 -9.69 -9.23
C THR A 210 -7.20 -9.86 -10.42
N LEU A 211 -7.73 -9.98 -11.64
CA LEU A 211 -6.90 -10.06 -12.84
C LEU A 211 -6.14 -8.75 -13.12
N ILE A 212 -6.79 -7.60 -12.96
CA ILE A 212 -6.17 -6.28 -13.10
C ILE A 212 -5.05 -6.09 -12.07
N GLN A 213 -5.26 -6.53 -10.82
CA GLN A 213 -4.22 -6.53 -9.78
C GLN A 213 -3.02 -7.40 -10.16
N LEU A 214 -3.26 -8.59 -10.75
CA LEU A 214 -2.17 -9.44 -11.25
C LEU A 214 -1.40 -8.79 -12.39
N ILE A 215 -2.10 -8.15 -13.34
CA ILE A 215 -1.47 -7.39 -14.43
C ILE A 215 -0.61 -6.26 -13.88
N GLN A 216 -1.10 -5.52 -12.88
CA GLN A 216 -0.35 -4.49 -12.18
C GLN A 216 0.95 -5.03 -11.59
N PHE A 217 0.91 -6.18 -10.89
CA PHE A 217 2.14 -6.77 -10.35
C PHE A 217 3.10 -7.23 -11.44
N VAL A 218 2.62 -7.73 -12.57
CA VAL A 218 3.49 -8.09 -13.71
C VAL A 218 4.18 -6.84 -14.27
N THR A 219 3.45 -5.75 -14.52
CA THR A 219 4.04 -4.51 -15.04
C THR A 219 5.03 -3.90 -14.05
N MET A 220 4.72 -3.91 -12.76
CA MET A 220 5.61 -3.46 -11.69
C MET A 220 6.88 -4.33 -11.58
N ASN A 221 6.78 -5.66 -11.73
CA ASN A 221 7.97 -6.53 -11.73
C ASN A 221 8.89 -6.23 -12.93
N VAL A 222 8.32 -6.02 -14.12
CA VAL A 222 9.08 -5.64 -15.32
C VAL A 222 9.79 -4.31 -15.10
N GLN A 223 9.10 -3.31 -14.56
CA GLN A 223 9.70 -2.03 -14.18
C GLN A 223 10.86 -2.22 -13.19
N GLY A 224 10.64 -2.98 -12.10
CA GLY A 224 11.64 -3.23 -11.07
C GLY A 224 12.88 -3.93 -11.61
N TYR A 225 12.70 -4.90 -12.50
CA TYR A 225 13.80 -5.57 -13.19
C TYR A 225 14.62 -4.60 -14.05
N PHE A 226 13.98 -3.72 -14.80
CA PHE A 226 14.68 -2.71 -15.60
C PHE A 226 15.40 -1.68 -14.73
N MET A 227 14.79 -1.22 -13.64
CA MET A 227 15.44 -0.31 -12.69
C MET A 227 16.70 -0.94 -12.09
N TYR A 228 16.62 -2.22 -11.68
CA TYR A 228 17.74 -2.94 -11.10
C TYR A 228 18.86 -3.23 -12.12
N SER A 229 18.50 -3.73 -13.31
CA SER A 229 19.48 -4.12 -14.35
C SER A 229 20.20 -2.93 -14.97
N ARG A 230 19.50 -1.80 -15.15
CA ARG A 230 20.09 -0.60 -15.77
C ARG A 230 20.85 0.28 -14.79
N ARG A 231 20.76 0.03 -13.48
CA ARG A 231 21.37 0.85 -12.42
C ARG A 231 21.08 2.34 -12.65
N CYS A 232 19.79 2.67 -12.66
CA CYS A 232 19.34 4.02 -13.01
C CYS A 232 20.08 5.09 -12.20
N PRO A 233 20.65 6.13 -12.86
CA PRO A 233 21.42 7.17 -12.17
C PRO A 233 20.60 7.90 -11.10
N GLY A 234 21.22 8.17 -9.96
CA GLY A 234 20.63 8.91 -8.84
C GLY A 234 19.70 8.10 -7.94
N MET A 235 19.10 7.00 -8.42
CA MET A 235 18.27 6.13 -7.59
C MET A 235 19.14 5.24 -6.68
N PRO A 236 18.88 5.19 -5.36
CA PRO A 236 19.62 4.31 -4.46
C PRO A 236 19.50 2.83 -4.87
N PRO A 237 20.60 2.05 -4.92
CA PRO A 237 20.60 0.71 -5.52
C PRO A 237 19.76 -0.31 -4.75
N MET A 238 19.54 -0.10 -3.45
CA MET A 238 18.69 -0.98 -2.64
C MET A 238 17.21 -0.80 -2.95
N ILE A 239 16.77 0.36 -3.47
CA ILE A 239 15.36 0.63 -3.72
C ILE A 239 14.77 -0.28 -4.82
N PRO A 240 15.38 -0.39 -6.02
CA PRO A 240 14.92 -1.34 -7.02
C PRO A 240 14.90 -2.78 -6.52
N LEU A 241 15.85 -3.17 -5.67
CA LEU A 241 15.93 -4.53 -5.11
C LEU A 241 14.78 -4.79 -4.11
N ILE A 242 14.57 -3.89 -3.14
CA ILE A 242 13.46 -3.97 -2.17
C ILE A 242 12.12 -4.00 -2.92
N TYR A 243 11.96 -3.11 -3.90
CA TYR A 243 10.78 -3.04 -4.75
C TYR A 243 10.53 -4.36 -5.49
N LEU A 244 11.54 -4.92 -6.15
CA LEU A 244 11.41 -6.18 -6.90
C LEU A 244 11.04 -7.35 -5.99
N VAL A 245 11.74 -7.51 -4.86
CA VAL A 245 11.46 -8.59 -3.89
C VAL A 245 10.04 -8.46 -3.35
N TYR A 246 9.62 -7.24 -3.02
CA TYR A 246 8.29 -6.99 -2.48
C TYR A 246 7.18 -7.28 -3.50
N VAL A 247 7.26 -6.71 -4.69
CA VAL A 247 6.24 -6.90 -5.74
C VAL A 247 6.18 -8.38 -6.15
N GLN A 248 7.31 -9.07 -6.20
CA GLN A 248 7.36 -10.51 -6.46
C GLN A 248 6.66 -11.32 -5.36
N SER A 249 6.83 -10.94 -4.08
CA SER A 249 6.13 -11.59 -2.96
C SER A 249 4.61 -11.44 -3.06
N LEU A 250 4.12 -10.24 -3.40
CA LEU A 250 2.69 -9.98 -3.58
C LEU A 250 2.13 -10.73 -4.78
N PHE A 251 2.87 -10.76 -5.89
CA PHE A 251 2.46 -11.50 -7.08
C PHE A 251 2.13 -12.96 -6.74
N TRP A 252 3.02 -13.67 -6.04
CA TRP A 252 2.80 -15.06 -5.68
C TRP A 252 1.63 -15.25 -4.70
N LEU A 253 1.46 -14.35 -3.73
CA LEU A 253 0.34 -14.40 -2.81
C LEU A 253 -1.00 -14.18 -3.53
N PHE A 254 -1.06 -13.25 -4.48
CA PHE A 254 -2.24 -13.00 -5.31
C PHE A 254 -2.53 -14.14 -6.29
N VAL A 255 -1.50 -14.75 -6.89
CA VAL A 255 -1.66 -15.96 -7.70
C VAL A 255 -2.25 -17.09 -6.87
N ASN A 256 -1.71 -17.36 -5.68
CA ASN A 256 -2.26 -18.36 -4.76
C ASN A 256 -3.72 -18.04 -4.37
N PHE A 257 -4.03 -16.77 -4.07
CA PHE A 257 -5.40 -16.33 -3.81
C PHE A 257 -6.33 -16.58 -5.01
N TYR A 258 -5.89 -16.23 -6.22
CA TYR A 258 -6.67 -16.39 -7.45
C TYR A 258 -6.94 -17.86 -7.76
N VAL A 259 -5.91 -18.71 -7.68
CA VAL A 259 -6.02 -20.16 -7.91
C VAL A 259 -6.99 -20.78 -6.90
N ARG A 260 -6.85 -20.48 -5.61
CA ARG A 260 -7.76 -21.02 -4.58
C ARG A 260 -9.19 -20.51 -4.72
N SER A 261 -9.38 -19.25 -5.09
CA SER A 261 -10.72 -18.62 -5.11
C SER A 261 -11.50 -18.87 -6.40
N TYR A 262 -10.82 -19.07 -7.53
CA TYR A 262 -11.48 -19.11 -8.84
C TYR A 262 -11.17 -20.35 -9.68
N VAL A 263 -10.03 -21.02 -9.46
CA VAL A 263 -9.63 -22.20 -10.25
C VAL A 263 -9.99 -23.48 -9.51
N LEU A 264 -9.60 -23.58 -8.24
CA LEU A 264 -9.83 -24.76 -7.40
C LEU A 264 -11.15 -24.69 -6.61
N ALA A 265 -11.85 -23.55 -6.63
CA ALA A 265 -13.10 -23.41 -5.92
C ALA A 265 -14.16 -24.35 -6.53
N PRO A 266 -14.85 -25.18 -5.72
CA PRO A 266 -15.90 -26.05 -6.23
C PRO A 266 -16.98 -25.21 -6.89
N LYS A 267 -17.32 -25.55 -8.15
CA LYS A 267 -18.45 -24.91 -8.86
C LYS A 267 -19.70 -25.08 -8.00
N LYS A 268 -20.38 -23.98 -7.66
CA LYS A 268 -21.71 -24.06 -7.06
C LYS A 268 -22.58 -24.87 -8.00
N VAL A 269 -23.01 -26.05 -7.56
CA VAL A 269 -24.02 -26.83 -8.28
C VAL A 269 -25.28 -25.97 -8.31
N SER A 270 -25.65 -25.51 -9.50
CA SER A 270 -26.95 -24.89 -9.72
C SER A 270 -27.99 -25.96 -9.38
N THR A 271 -28.64 -25.85 -8.24
CA THR A 271 -29.86 -26.59 -7.96
C THR A 271 -30.90 -26.08 -8.94
N ALA A 272 -30.95 -26.70 -10.12
CA ALA A 272 -32.06 -26.57 -11.04
C ALA A 272 -33.32 -26.91 -10.24
N LYS A 273 -34.16 -25.91 -9.98
CA LYS A 273 -35.53 -26.13 -9.51
C LYS A 273 -36.19 -27.09 -10.51
N LYS A 274 -36.38 -28.34 -10.12
CA LYS A 274 -37.36 -29.21 -10.77
C LYS A 274 -38.72 -28.66 -10.39
N SER A 275 -39.32 -27.86 -11.28
CA SER A 275 -40.75 -27.63 -11.28
C SER A 275 -41.41 -28.87 -11.89
N LEU A 276 -42.10 -29.65 -11.06
CA LEU A 276 -43.26 -30.43 -11.46
C LEU A 276 -44.50 -29.56 -11.24
#